data_AF-A0A6P4IX15-F1
#
_entry.id   AF-A0A6P4IX15-F1
#
_cell.length_a   1.000
_cell.length_b   1.000
_cell.length_c   1.000
_cell.angle_alpha   90.00
_cell.angle_beta   90.00
_cell.angle_gamma   90.00
#
_symmetry.space_group_name_H-M   'P 1'
#
loop_
_entity.id
_entity.type
_entity.pdbx_description
1 polymer ?
#
loop_
_entity_poly.entity_id
_entity_poly.type
_entity_poly.pdbx_seq_one_letter_code
_entity_poly.pdbx_strand_id
1 'polypeptide(L)'
;MFRRNIAHPVIRQFILRTAVLNYLGKCLQRQWSDWSRLNAQLTKTRRLKDKELLGEGARQKLAQLQSRAAASHRLLQREYNELFNYMMDKRDLWDSPEYFKAKTALGTANHNLLTFVPRKRTD
;
A
#
# COMPACT_ATOMS: atom_id res chain seq x y z
N MET A 1 -22.99 23.25 18.51
CA MET A 1 -22.81 21.82 18.17
C MET A 1 -23.16 21.62 16.70
N PHE A 2 -22.17 21.52 15.81
CA PHE A 2 -22.43 21.27 14.39
C PHE A 2 -23.01 19.86 14.23
N ARG A 3 -24.27 19.77 13.79
CA ARG A 3 -24.91 18.49 13.48
C ARG A 3 -24.11 17.84 12.35
N ARG A 4 -23.45 16.72 12.69
CA ARG A 4 -22.62 15.90 11.80
C ARG A 4 -23.49 15.34 10.68
N ASN A 5 -23.57 16.06 9.57
CA ASN A 5 -24.30 15.56 8.42
C ASN A 5 -23.37 14.69 7.59
N ILE A 6 -23.43 13.37 7.80
CA ILE A 6 -22.74 12.36 6.97
C ILE A 6 -23.20 12.48 5.50
N ALA A 7 -24.29 13.22 5.21
CA ALA A 7 -24.68 13.59 3.85
C ALA A 7 -23.78 14.66 3.20
N HIS A 8 -22.87 15.32 3.93
CA HIS A 8 -21.96 16.30 3.33
C HIS A 8 -21.03 15.62 2.32
N PRO A 9 -21.07 15.98 1.02
CA PRO A 9 -20.35 15.26 -0.03
C PRO A 9 -18.84 15.16 0.24
N VAL A 10 -18.25 16.22 0.82
CA VAL A 10 -16.82 16.25 1.14
C VAL A 10 -16.45 15.24 2.23
N ILE A 11 -17.29 15.12 3.27
CA ILE A 11 -17.09 14.18 4.38
C ILE A 11 -17.20 12.73 3.87
N ARG A 12 -18.13 12.45 2.96
CA ARG A 12 -18.23 11.13 2.31
C ARG A 12 -16.97 10.79 1.52
N GLN A 13 -16.43 11.75 0.78
CA GLN A 13 -15.19 11.54 0.04
C GLN A 13 -14.00 11.28 0.96
N PHE A 14 -13.90 11.98 2.11
CA PHE A 14 -12.87 11.65 3.11
C PHE A 14 -13.00 10.21 3.61
N ILE A 15 -14.21 9.77 3.96
CA ILE A 15 -14.45 8.40 4.44
C ILE A 15 -14.05 7.38 3.37
N LEU A 16 -14.53 7.55 2.13
CA LEU A 16 -14.28 6.62 1.03
C LEU A 16 -12.79 6.55 0.68
N ARG A 17 -12.13 7.70 0.46
CA ARG A 17 -10.71 7.74 0.12
C ARG A 17 -9.84 7.20 1.24
N THR A 18 -10.18 7.47 2.50
CA THR A 18 -9.50 6.89 3.66
C THR A 18 -9.64 5.36 3.69
N ALA A 19 -10.84 4.83 3.41
CA ALA A 19 -11.06 3.39 3.36
C ALA A 19 -10.27 2.72 2.24
N VAL A 20 -10.26 3.32 1.04
CA VAL A 20 -9.46 2.86 -0.11
C VAL A 20 -7.98 2.85 0.23
N LEU A 21 -7.45 3.94 0.81
CA LEU A 21 -6.05 4.06 1.17
C LEU A 21 -5.62 2.98 2.18
N ASN A 22 -6.42 2.77 3.22
CA ASN A 22 -6.17 1.73 4.21
C ASN A 22 -6.22 0.32 3.61
N TYR A 23 -7.16 0.06 2.71
CA TYR A 23 -7.25 -1.21 2.00
C TYR A 23 -5.99 -1.46 1.15
N LEU A 24 -5.56 -0.47 0.36
CA LEU A 24 -4.35 -0.57 -0.45
C LEU A 24 -3.09 -0.79 0.40
N GLY A 25 -3.00 -0.14 1.57
CA GLY A 25 -1.92 -0.37 2.53
C GLY A 25 -1.84 -1.84 2.97
N LYS A 26 -2.98 -2.45 3.33
CA LYS A 26 -3.05 -3.88 3.68
C LYS A 26 -2.71 -4.78 2.50
N CYS A 27 -3.16 -4.45 1.29
CA CYS A 27 -2.82 -5.19 0.07
C CYS A 27 -1.31 -5.20 -0.17
N LEU A 28 -0.67 -4.03 -0.10
CA LEU A 28 0.78 -3.90 -0.26
C LEU A 28 1.52 -4.75 0.78
N GLN A 29 1.17 -4.62 2.06
CA GLN A 29 1.79 -5.39 3.14
C GLN A 29 1.68 -6.91 2.88
N ARG A 30 0.50 -7.40 2.50
CA ARG A 30 0.26 -8.82 2.24
C ARG A 30 1.10 -9.32 1.06
N GLN A 31 1.04 -8.62 -0.07
CA GLN A 31 1.78 -9.00 -1.27
C GLN A 31 3.29 -8.93 -1.05
N TRP A 32 3.78 -7.94 -0.31
CA TRP A 32 5.17 -7.83 0.08
C TRP A 32 5.61 -9.00 0.96
N SER A 33 4.79 -9.35 1.95
CA SER A 33 5.05 -10.48 2.85
C SER A 33 5.11 -11.80 2.09
N ASP A 34 4.18 -12.01 1.15
CA ASP A 34 4.15 -13.19 0.29
C ASP A 34 5.39 -13.29 -0.61
N TRP A 35 5.80 -12.17 -1.23
CA TRP A 35 7.03 -12.09 -2.02
C TRP A 35 8.28 -12.35 -1.16
N SER A 36 8.40 -11.68 -0.01
CA SER A 36 9.55 -11.78 0.88
C SER A 36 9.73 -13.20 1.42
N ARG A 37 8.64 -13.86 1.83
CA ARG A 37 8.65 -15.26 2.27
C ARG A 37 9.15 -16.19 1.17
N LEU A 38 8.63 -16.06 -0.05
CA LEU A 38 9.09 -16.88 -1.17
C LEU A 38 10.55 -16.58 -1.51
N ASN A 39 10.95 -15.31 -1.57
CA ASN A 39 12.33 -14.91 -1.85
C ASN A 39 13.32 -15.50 -0.83
N ALA A 40 12.96 -15.47 0.46
CA ALA A 40 13.76 -16.05 1.53
C ALA A 40 13.89 -17.57 1.40
N GLN A 41 12.80 -18.27 1.07
CA GLN A 41 12.82 -19.72 0.79
C GLN A 41 13.75 -20.05 -0.37
N LEU A 42 13.62 -19.37 -1.52
CA LEU A 42 14.48 -19.62 -2.69
C LEU A 42 15.96 -19.29 -2.39
N THR A 43 16.23 -18.25 -1.61
CA THR A 43 17.59 -17.88 -1.20
C THR A 43 18.21 -18.92 -0.26
N LYS A 44 17.42 -19.49 0.66
CA LYS A 44 17.86 -20.56 1.56
C LYS A 44 18.16 -21.85 0.79
N THR A 45 17.29 -22.24 -0.15
CA THR A 45 17.49 -23.42 -1.00
C THR A 45 18.72 -23.27 -1.91
N ARG A 46 18.97 -22.08 -2.47
CA ARG A 46 20.17 -21.81 -3.29
C ARG A 46 21.48 -22.00 -2.53
N ARG A 47 21.48 -21.79 -1.20
CA ARG A 47 22.66 -22.03 -0.33
C ARG A 47 22.88 -23.51 -0.02
N LEU A 48 21.87 -24.36 -0.14
CA LEU A 48 21.90 -25.78 0.23
C LEU A 48 22.26 -26.75 -0.92
N LYS A 49 22.90 -26.27 -2.00
CA LYS A 49 23.38 -27.06 -3.15
C LYS A 49 22.33 -27.75 -4.05
N ASP A 50 21.03 -27.66 -3.79
CA ASP A 50 19.98 -28.12 -4.73
C ASP A 50 19.69 -27.08 -5.83
N LYS A 51 20.70 -26.77 -6.66
CA LYS A 51 20.61 -25.76 -7.72
C LYS A 51 19.71 -26.16 -8.89
N GLU A 52 19.42 -27.45 -9.07
CA GLU A 52 18.65 -27.98 -10.20
C GLU A 52 17.13 -28.04 -9.95
N LEU A 53 16.66 -27.92 -8.70
CA LEU A 53 15.24 -28.06 -8.33
C LEU A 53 14.50 -26.75 -8.03
N LEU A 54 15.17 -25.59 -8.13
CA LEU A 54 14.49 -24.30 -8.16
C LEU A 54 13.85 -24.09 -9.52
N GLY A 55 12.78 -24.85 -9.76
CA GLY A 55 12.06 -24.92 -11.02
C GLY A 55 11.64 -23.54 -11.50
N GLU A 56 11.63 -23.38 -12.82
CA GLU A 56 11.26 -22.14 -13.52
C GLU A 56 9.94 -21.54 -13.01
N GLY A 57 8.98 -22.39 -12.62
CA GLY A 57 7.72 -21.98 -12.00
C GLY A 57 7.86 -21.20 -10.69
N ALA A 58 8.85 -21.51 -9.85
CA ALA A 58 9.08 -20.76 -8.61
C ALA A 58 9.65 -19.36 -8.89
N ARG A 59 10.49 -19.23 -9.92
CA ARG A 59 11.03 -17.93 -10.38
C ARG A 59 9.95 -17.07 -11.02
N GLN A 60 9.10 -17.67 -11.86
CA GLN A 60 7.95 -16.99 -12.46
C GLN A 60 6.97 -16.52 -11.37
N LYS A 61 6.65 -17.36 -10.39
CA LYS A 61 5.80 -16.97 -9.25
C LYS A 61 6.40 -15.83 -8.43
N LEU A 62 7.72 -15.83 -8.21
CA LEU A 62 8.40 -14.74 -7.52
C LEU A 62 8.28 -13.42 -8.30
N ALA A 63 8.51 -13.45 -9.61
CA ALA A 63 8.36 -12.27 -10.48
C ALA A 63 6.92 -11.74 -10.49
N GLN A 64 5.92 -12.62 -10.54
CA GLN A 64 4.51 -12.25 -10.43
C GLN A 64 4.19 -11.57 -9.09
N LEU A 65 4.67 -12.11 -7.98
CA LEU A 65 4.47 -11.51 -6.65
C LEU A 65 5.15 -10.15 -6.53
N GLN A 66 6.36 -10.01 -7.08
CA GLN A 66 7.07 -8.73 -7.12
C GLN A 66 6.30 -7.69 -7.94
N SER A 67 5.81 -8.08 -9.13
CA SER A 67 5.01 -7.21 -10.00
C SER A 67 3.72 -6.76 -9.32
N ARG A 68 3.03 -7.67 -8.60
CA ARG A 68 1.83 -7.33 -7.83
C ARG A 68 2.14 -6.33 -6.73
N ALA A 69 3.16 -6.59 -5.90
CA ALA A 69 3.58 -5.67 -4.85
C ALA A 69 3.95 -4.29 -5.42
N ALA A 70 4.65 -4.24 -6.56
CA ALA A 70 4.97 -2.99 -7.23
C ALA A 70 3.76 -2.25 -7.81
N ALA A 71 2.74 -2.98 -8.27
CA ALA A 71 1.48 -2.38 -8.70
C ALA A 71 0.70 -1.81 -7.51
N SER A 72 0.58 -2.56 -6.41
CA SER A 72 -0.07 -2.07 -5.18
C SER A 72 0.67 -0.90 -4.55
N HIS A 73 2.00 -0.85 -4.62
CA HIS A 73 2.79 0.30 -4.17
C HIS A 73 2.45 1.55 -4.99
N ARG A 74 2.46 1.45 -6.32
CA ARG A 74 2.09 2.57 -7.22
C ARG A 74 0.66 3.06 -6.99
N LEU A 75 -0.29 2.15 -6.81
CA LEU A 75 -1.69 2.49 -6.52
C LEU A 75 -1.82 3.19 -5.15
N LEU A 76 -1.14 2.69 -4.11
CA LEU A 76 -1.13 3.32 -2.80
C LEU A 76 -0.53 4.72 -2.85
N GLN A 77 0.56 4.91 -3.59
CA GLN A 77 1.19 6.22 -3.77
C GLN A 77 0.26 7.20 -4.49
N ARG A 78 -0.43 6.75 -5.53
CA ARG A 78 -1.42 7.56 -6.23
C ARG A 78 -2.54 8.01 -5.29
N GLU A 79 -3.18 7.07 -4.59
CA GLU A 79 -4.28 7.39 -3.67
C GLU A 79 -3.82 8.26 -2.49
N TYR A 80 -2.59 8.07 -2.02
CA TYR A 80 -1.98 8.94 -1.01
C TYR A 80 -1.93 10.39 -1.51
N ASN A 81 -1.39 10.60 -2.71
CA ASN A 81 -1.29 11.93 -3.32
C ASN A 81 -2.68 12.55 -3.55
N GLU A 82 -3.63 11.77 -4.06
CA GLU A 82 -4.99 12.25 -4.29
C GLU A 82 -5.69 12.66 -2.98
N LEU A 83 -5.61 11.85 -1.93
CA LEU A 83 -6.19 12.19 -0.62
C LEU A 83 -5.48 13.39 0.03
N PHE A 84 -4.15 13.46 -0.06
CA PHE A 84 -3.39 14.59 0.45
C PHE A 84 -3.81 15.91 -0.21
N ASN A 85 -3.83 15.95 -1.55
CA ASN A 85 -4.27 17.14 -2.30
C ASN A 85 -5.71 17.50 -1.96
N TYR A 86 -6.60 16.50 -1.91
CA TYR A 86 -8.01 16.70 -1.57
C TYR A 86 -8.18 17.30 -0.16
N MET A 87 -7.40 16.84 0.82
CA MET A 87 -7.39 17.40 2.17
C MET A 87 -6.90 18.85 2.19
N MET A 88 -5.85 19.17 1.43
CA MET A 88 -5.29 20.53 1.35
C MET A 88 -6.28 21.53 0.73
N ASP A 89 -7.13 21.09 -0.19
CA ASP A 89 -8.16 21.89 -0.85
C ASP A 89 -9.43 22.11 -0.01
N LYS A 90 -9.55 21.48 1.17
CA LYS A 90 -10.75 21.48 2.02
C LYS A 90 -10.43 21.94 3.44
N ARG A 91 -9.79 23.11 3.53
CA ARG A 91 -9.32 23.73 4.78
C ARG A 91 -10.44 24.04 5.77
N ASP A 92 -11.62 24.32 5.23
CA ASP A 92 -12.87 24.54 5.96
C ASP A 92 -13.32 23.34 6.80
N LEU A 93 -12.77 22.14 6.56
CA LEU A 93 -13.15 20.90 7.24
C LEU A 93 -11.99 20.26 8.01
N TRP A 94 -10.91 21.00 8.26
CA TRP A 94 -9.72 20.49 8.97
C TRP A 94 -9.97 20.18 10.45
N ASP A 95 -11.01 20.75 11.04
CA ASP A 95 -11.46 20.44 12.40
C ASP A 95 -12.39 19.21 12.47
N SER A 96 -12.76 18.64 11.32
CA SER A 96 -13.64 17.48 11.26
C SER A 96 -12.95 16.20 11.75
N PRO A 97 -13.67 15.29 12.44
CA PRO A 97 -13.14 13.98 12.79
C PRO A 97 -12.63 13.18 11.59
N GLU A 98 -13.28 13.33 10.43
CA GLU A 98 -12.91 12.65 9.20
C GLU A 98 -11.58 13.15 8.63
N TYR A 99 -11.27 14.44 8.76
CA TYR A 99 -9.95 14.97 8.44
C TYR A 99 -8.86 14.31 9.29
N PHE A 100 -9.06 14.19 10.61
CA PHE A 100 -8.08 13.54 11.49
C PHE A 100 -7.90 12.05 11.14
N LYS A 101 -8.98 11.33 10.83
CA LYS A 101 -8.89 9.94 10.36
C LYS A 101 -8.11 9.82 9.05
N ALA A 102 -8.38 10.72 8.10
CA ALA A 102 -7.67 10.78 6.83
C ALA A 102 -6.17 11.09 7.03
N LYS A 103 -5.84 12.03 7.93
CA LYS A 103 -4.47 12.37 8.31
C LYS A 103 -3.71 11.17 8.89
N THR A 104 -4.34 10.43 9.80
CA THR A 104 -3.77 9.20 10.36
C THR A 104 -3.54 8.15 9.27
N ALA A 105 -4.51 7.96 8.37
CA ALA A 105 -4.37 7.02 7.25
C ALA A 105 -3.25 7.42 6.28
N LEU A 106 -3.08 8.71 5.98
CA LEU A 106 -1.93 9.22 5.22
C LEU A 106 -0.62 8.88 5.92
N GLY A 107 -0.52 9.08 7.23
CA GLY A 107 0.65 8.70 8.01
C GLY A 107 1.00 7.21 7.89
N THR A 108 0.00 6.33 8.06
CA THR A 108 0.18 4.88 7.90
C THR A 108 0.54 4.50 6.46
N ALA A 109 -0.09 5.12 5.46
CA ALA A 109 0.21 4.86 4.05
C ALA A 109 1.65 5.27 3.70
N ASN A 110 2.10 6.44 4.17
CA ASN A 110 3.48 6.88 3.99
C ASN A 110 4.48 5.91 4.62
N HIS A 111 4.21 5.45 5.85
CA HIS A 111 5.02 4.42 6.48
C HIS A 111 5.08 3.14 5.63
N ASN A 112 3.94 2.65 5.13
CA ASN A 112 3.90 1.45 4.28
C ASN A 112 4.66 1.64 2.95
N LEU A 113 4.57 2.81 2.33
CA LEU A 113 5.29 3.13 1.09
C LEU A 113 6.80 3.12 1.28
N LEU A 114 7.29 3.57 2.45
CA LEU A 114 8.70 3.58 2.80
C LEU A 114 9.22 2.21 3.25
N THR A 115 8.40 1.43 3.95
CA THR A 115 8.77 0.11 4.46
C THR A 115 8.77 -0.96 3.36
N PHE A 116 7.76 -0.94 2.49
CA PHE A 116 7.53 -1.98 1.48
C PHE A 116 7.93 -1.52 0.09
N VAL A 117 9.19 -1.10 -0.07
CA VAL A 117 9.72 -0.60 -1.34
C VAL A 117 10.07 -1.77 -2.26
N PRO A 118 9.37 -1.95 -3.39
CA PRO A 118 9.79 -2.87 -4.43
C PRO A 118 11.08 -2.34 -5.03
N ARG A 119 12.22 -2.87 -4.57
CA ARG A 119 13.51 -2.58 -5.19
C ARG A 119 13.40 -2.97 -6.67
N LYS A 120 13.60 -1.99 -7.54
CA LYS A 120 13.94 -2.25 -8.94
C LYS A 120 15.22 -3.07 -8.88
N ARG A 121 15.22 -4.27 -9.47
CA ARG A 121 16.49 -4.86 -9.90
C ARG A 121 16.99 -3.93 -11.00
N THR A 122 17.99 -3.12 -10.70
CA THR A 122 18.96 -2.71 -11.71
C THR A 122 19.72 -3.97 -12.05
N ASP A 123 19.35 -4.56 -13.19
CA ASP A 123 20.18 -5.54 -13.88
C ASP A 123 21.43 -4.83 -14.45
#